data_AF-A0A6C0K8I7-F1
#
_entry.id   AF-A0A6C0K8I7-F1
#
_cell.length_a   1.000
_cell.length_b   1.000
_cell.length_c   1.000
_cell.angle_alpha   90.00
_cell.angle_beta   90.00
_cell.angle_gamma   90.00
#
_symmetry.space_group_name_H-M   'P 1'
#
loop_
_entity.id
_entity.type
_entity.pdbx_description
1 polymer ?
#
loop_
_entity_poly.entity_id
_entity_poly.type
_entity_poly.pdbx_seq_one_letter_code
_entity_poly.pdbx_strand_id
1 'polypeptide(L)'
;MTLIYKTANIEDVSKINDLLNKEDKISKPIMTIYEFDKIMGMRTQQLASGAIPFVNTGAGKIVVSSNMELRNIALQELEEGRLPYIIERVLSNKKKEYYRVCDLNLVAIRDRMRK
;
A
#
# COMPACT_ATOMS: atom_id res chain seq x y z
N MET A 1 -21.64 23.26 -21.18
CA MET A 1 -21.17 21.87 -20.96
C MET A 1 -21.43 21.51 -19.52
N THR A 2 -22.40 20.63 -19.26
CA THR A 2 -22.69 20.14 -17.91
C THR A 2 -21.69 19.04 -17.58
N LEU A 3 -20.82 19.27 -16.61
CA LEU A 3 -19.91 18.24 -16.10
C LEU A 3 -20.75 17.15 -15.42
N ILE A 4 -20.99 16.05 -16.13
CA ILE A 4 -21.55 14.84 -15.52
C ILE A 4 -20.41 14.19 -14.75
N TYR A 5 -20.31 14.50 -13.46
CA TYR A 5 -19.46 13.73 -12.56
C TYR A 5 -19.99 12.30 -12.55
N LYS A 6 -19.22 11.37 -13.12
CA LYS A 6 -19.49 9.94 -13.00
C LYS A 6 -19.49 9.67 -11.49
N THR A 7 -20.66 9.37 -10.91
CA THR A 7 -20.78 9.09 -9.48
C THR A 7 -19.72 8.08 -9.11
N ALA A 8 -18.75 8.49 -8.30
CA ALA A 8 -17.77 7.56 -7.76
C ALA A 8 -18.58 6.46 -7.06
N ASN A 9 -18.41 5.21 -7.48
CA ASN A 9 -19.04 4.09 -6.80
C ASN A 9 -18.36 3.97 -5.44
N ILE A 10 -18.91 4.68 -4.45
CA ILE A 10 -18.39 4.70 -3.09
C ILE A 10 -18.82 3.38 -2.46
N GLU A 11 -17.87 2.46 -2.35
CA GLU A 11 -18.09 1.20 -1.68
C GLU A 11 -18.27 1.41 -0.19
N ASP A 12 -19.15 0.62 0.42
CA ASP A 12 -19.47 0.68 1.84
C ASP A 12 -18.30 0.13 2.67
N VAL A 13 -17.74 0.99 3.53
CA VAL A 13 -16.59 0.66 4.40
C VAL A 13 -16.89 -0.54 5.29
N SER A 14 -18.14 -0.70 5.74
CA SER A 14 -18.56 -1.82 6.61
C SER A 14 -18.39 -3.14 5.86
N LYS A 15 -18.82 -3.19 4.60
CA LYS A 15 -18.72 -4.38 3.75
C LYS A 15 -17.26 -4.74 3.44
N ILE A 16 -16.40 -3.74 3.25
CA ILE A 16 -14.97 -3.97 3.03
C ILE A 16 -14.33 -4.58 4.28
N ASN A 17 -14.67 -4.08 5.47
CA ASN A 17 -14.16 -4.63 6.73
C ASN A 17 -14.62 -6.08 6.95
N ASP A 18 -15.87 -6.40 6.63
CA ASP A 18 -16.39 -7.77 6.72
C ASP A 18 -15.62 -8.72 5.78
N LEU A 19 -15.35 -8.28 4.54
CA LEU A 19 -14.59 -9.06 3.57
C LEU A 19 -13.11 -9.18 3.93
N LEU A 20 -12.55 -8.18 4.61
CA LEU A 20 -11.16 -8.17 5.07
C LEU A 20 -10.91 -9.25 6.13
N ASN A 21 -11.87 -9.42 7.06
CA ASN A 21 -11.82 -10.37 8.17
C ASN A 21 -12.19 -11.81 7.77
N LYS A 22 -12.56 -12.03 6.50
CA LYS A 22 -12.90 -13.37 6.00
C LYS A 22 -11.65 -14.26 5.91
N GLU A 23 -11.69 -15.43 6.53
CA GLU A 23 -10.53 -16.36 6.53
C GLU A 23 -10.41 -17.21 5.27
N ASP A 24 -11.53 -17.49 4.59
CA ASP A 24 -11.59 -18.28 3.36
C ASP A 24 -11.19 -17.44 2.14
N LYS A 25 -9.87 -17.25 1.97
CA LYS A 25 -9.25 -16.56 0.83
C LYS A 25 -8.50 -17.58 -0.06
N ILE A 26 -8.69 -17.46 -1.37
CA ILE A 26 -8.08 -18.33 -2.38
C ILE A 26 -6.65 -17.87 -2.66
N SER A 27 -6.39 -16.55 -2.69
CA SER A 27 -5.06 -16.04 -3.00
C SER A 27 -4.08 -16.24 -1.85
N LYS A 28 -2.79 -16.40 -2.19
CA LYS A 28 -1.74 -16.61 -1.19
C LYS A 28 -1.45 -15.29 -0.44
N PRO A 29 -1.18 -15.33 0.88
CA PRO A 29 -0.83 -14.15 1.66
C PRO A 29 0.64 -13.72 1.43
N ILE A 30 1.03 -13.57 0.17
CA ILE A 30 2.36 -13.14 -0.27
C ILE A 30 2.18 -11.87 -1.10
N MET A 31 3.00 -10.86 -0.84
CA MET A 31 3.02 -9.64 -1.65
C MET A 31 3.67 -9.90 -3.00
N THR A 32 2.99 -9.56 -4.09
CA THR A 32 3.54 -9.65 -5.44
C THR A 32 4.46 -8.48 -5.75
N ILE A 33 5.37 -8.65 -6.72
CA ILE A 33 6.26 -7.57 -7.19
C ILE A 33 5.49 -6.35 -7.70
N TYR A 34 4.31 -6.56 -8.29
CA TYR A 34 3.49 -5.48 -8.86
C TYR A 34 2.76 -4.69 -7.79
N GLU A 35 2.23 -5.37 -6.77
CA GLU A 35 1.64 -4.74 -5.59
C GLU A 35 2.67 -3.88 -4.88
N PHE A 36 3.88 -4.43 -4.67
CA PHE A 36 5.00 -3.71 -4.10
C PHE A 36 5.38 -2.46 -4.90
N ASP A 37 5.65 -2.59 -6.20
CA ASP A 37 6.06 -1.46 -7.04
C ASP A 37 5.00 -0.35 -7.03
N LYS A 38 3.72 -0.71 -7.06
CA LYS A 38 2.60 0.24 -7.01
C LYS A 38 2.52 0.96 -5.66
N ILE A 39 2.61 0.23 -4.55
CA ILE A 39 2.59 0.80 -3.19
C ILE A 39 3.78 1.73 -3.01
N MET A 40 4.98 1.30 -3.41
CA MET A 40 6.19 2.10 -3.31
C MET A 40 6.10 3.39 -4.12
N GLY A 41 5.62 3.32 -5.37
CA GLY A 41 5.42 4.51 -6.20
C GLY A 41 4.42 5.49 -5.58
N MET A 42 3.26 5.00 -5.15
CA MET A 42 2.24 5.83 -4.50
C MET A 42 2.77 6.48 -3.22
N ARG A 43 3.43 5.70 -2.34
CA ARG A 43 3.93 6.22 -1.08
C ARG A 43 5.07 7.22 -1.27
N THR A 44 6.00 6.93 -2.16
CA THR A 44 7.09 7.86 -2.51
C THR A 44 6.53 9.19 -3.02
N GLN A 45 5.49 9.15 -3.86
CA GLN A 45 4.81 10.35 -4.35
C GLN A 45 4.12 11.15 -3.23
N GLN A 46 3.50 10.46 -2.26
CA GLN A 46 2.91 11.11 -1.08
C GLN A 46 3.98 11.82 -0.26
N LEU A 47 5.10 11.14 0.01
CA LEU A 47 6.22 11.73 0.75
C LEU A 47 6.83 12.92 -0.01
N ALA A 48 6.99 12.82 -1.33
CA ALA A 48 7.42 13.93 -2.18
C ALA A 48 6.47 15.14 -2.11
N SER A 49 5.17 14.87 -1.93
CA SER A 49 4.12 15.90 -1.79
C SER A 49 4.01 16.46 -0.37
N GLY A 50 4.93 16.11 0.53
CA GLY A 50 4.98 16.59 1.91
C GLY A 50 4.16 15.76 2.91
N ALA A 51 3.75 14.53 2.57
CA ALA A 51 3.11 13.64 3.53
C ALA A 51 4.06 13.29 4.69
N ILE A 52 3.49 13.16 5.88
CA ILE A 52 4.24 12.81 7.09
C ILE A 52 4.63 11.32 7.04
N PRO A 53 5.91 10.98 7.26
CA PRO A 53 6.33 9.59 7.43
C PRO A 53 5.77 8.95 8.69
N PHE A 54 5.48 7.65 8.62
CA PHE A 54 4.96 6.85 9.73
C PHE A 54 6.07 6.25 10.59
N VAL A 55 7.31 6.26 10.12
CA VAL A 55 8.50 5.79 10.86
C VAL A 55 9.14 6.95 11.63
N ASN A 56 9.68 6.64 12.81
CA ASN A 56 10.34 7.64 13.63
C ASN A 56 11.76 7.87 13.09
N THR A 57 11.95 8.94 12.34
CA THR A 57 13.22 9.26 11.66
C THR A 57 14.25 9.97 12.55
N GLY A 58 14.03 9.98 13.87
CA GLY A 58 14.82 10.79 14.80
C GLY A 58 14.43 12.27 14.69
N ALA A 59 14.60 13.02 15.77
CA ALA A 59 14.01 14.34 15.99
C ALA A 59 14.50 15.50 15.07
N GLY A 60 15.07 15.20 13.89
CA GLY A 60 15.47 16.16 12.89
C GLY A 60 14.48 16.17 11.73
N LYS A 61 14.02 17.35 11.32
CA LYS A 61 13.31 17.60 10.06
C LYS A 61 14.00 16.79 8.96
N ILE A 62 13.33 15.79 8.39
CA ILE A 62 13.92 14.99 7.31
C ILE A 62 14.18 15.96 6.15
N VAL A 63 15.44 16.31 5.95
CA VAL A 63 15.87 17.06 4.78
C VAL A 63 15.99 16.05 3.66
N VAL A 64 14.85 15.71 3.05
CA VAL A 64 14.86 14.84 1.89
C VAL A 64 15.42 15.64 0.72
N SER A 65 16.59 15.22 0.25
CA SER A 65 17.30 15.87 -0.85
C SER A 65 17.16 15.09 -2.17
N SER A 66 16.76 13.81 -2.10
CA SER A 66 16.69 12.92 -3.26
C SER A 66 15.48 11.98 -3.25
N ASN A 67 15.00 11.63 -4.44
CA ASN A 67 13.97 10.61 -4.64
C ASN A 67 14.37 9.24 -4.06
N MET A 68 15.66 8.93 -3.98
CA MET A 68 16.14 7.69 -3.37
C MET A 68 15.89 7.66 -1.86
N GLU A 69 15.99 8.80 -1.17
CA GLU A 69 15.73 8.87 0.27
C GLU A 69 14.25 8.69 0.58
N LEU A 70 13.37 9.27 -0.24
CA LEU A 70 11.92 9.05 -0.14
C LEU A 70 11.58 7.57 -0.30
N ARG A 71 12.19 6.90 -1.28
CA ARG A 71 12.03 5.46 -1.48
C ARG A 71 12.50 4.67 -0.25
N ASN A 72 13.64 5.05 0.34
CA ASN A 72 14.17 4.37 1.52
C ASN A 72 13.26 4.53 2.75
N ILE A 73 12.66 5.70 2.94
CA ILE A 73 11.67 5.93 4.00
C ILE A 73 10.43 5.07 3.77
N ALA A 74 9.90 5.03 2.55
CA ALA A 74 8.75 4.18 2.22
C ALA A 74 9.06 2.68 2.37
N LEU A 75 10.29 2.25 2.07
CA LEU A 75 10.75 0.88 2.33
C LEU A 75 10.78 0.58 3.82
N GLN A 76 11.30 1.50 4.63
CA GLN A 76 11.33 1.33 6.08
C GLN A 76 9.90 1.27 6.67
N GLU A 77 8.98 2.09 6.17
CA GLU A 77 7.56 2.02 6.57
C GLU A 77 6.91 0.69 6.20
N LEU A 78 7.28 0.11 5.05
CA LEU A 78 6.81 -1.21 4.63
C LEU A 78 7.40 -2.31 5.53
N GLU A 79 8.70 -2.25 5.83
CA GLU A 79 9.40 -3.20 6.71
C GLU A 79 8.84 -3.19 8.13
N GLU A 80 8.50 -2.01 8.66
CA GLU A 80 7.89 -1.85 9.98
C GLU A 80 6.36 -2.12 9.97
N GLY A 81 5.77 -2.46 8.81
CA GLY A 81 4.33 -2.76 8.69
C GLY A 81 3.41 -1.55 8.93
N ARG A 82 3.94 -0.32 8.83
CA ARG A 82 3.19 0.92 9.18
C ARG A 82 2.39 1.52 8.05
N LEU A 83 2.48 0.97 6.83
CA LEU A 83 1.77 1.50 5.68
C LEU A 83 0.25 1.23 5.77
N PRO A 84 -0.60 2.28 5.80
CA PRO A 84 -2.04 2.14 5.98
C PRO A 84 -2.76 1.84 4.64
N TYR A 85 -2.34 0.80 3.94
CA TYR A 85 -2.93 0.39 2.66
C TYR A 85 -3.62 -0.97 2.76
N ILE A 86 -4.72 -1.08 2.00
CA ILE A 86 -5.43 -2.34 1.75
C ILE A 86 -5.33 -2.63 0.25
N ILE A 87 -4.94 -3.85 -0.08
CA ILE A 87 -4.86 -4.34 -1.45
C ILE A 87 -6.17 -5.04 -1.79
N GLU A 88 -6.82 -4.59 -2.87
CA GLU A 88 -7.93 -5.30 -3.50
C GLU A 88 -7.39 -6.21 -4.62
N ARG A 89 -7.68 -7.50 -4.52
CA ARG A 89 -7.40 -8.50 -5.56
C ARG A 89 -8.70 -8.91 -6.22
N VAL A 90 -8.83 -8.62 -7.51
CA VAL A 90 -9.97 -9.05 -8.32
C VAL A 90 -9.65 -10.40 -8.97
N LEU A 91 -10.37 -11.45 -8.58
CA LEU A 91 -10.23 -12.78 -9.17
C LEU A 91 -10.96 -12.87 -10.52
N SER A 92 -10.64 -13.89 -11.31
CA SER A 92 -11.25 -14.11 -12.64
C SER A 92 -12.77 -14.25 -12.59
N ASN A 93 -13.33 -14.72 -11.47
CA ASN A 93 -14.77 -14.83 -11.23
C ASN A 93 -15.42 -13.53 -10.71
N LYS A 94 -14.71 -12.40 -10.76
CA LYS A 94 -15.11 -11.08 -10.23
C LYS A 94 -15.27 -11.02 -8.70
N LYS A 95 -14.93 -12.09 -7.97
CA LYS A 95 -14.83 -12.00 -6.50
C LYS A 95 -13.64 -11.13 -6.13
N LYS A 96 -13.80 -10.36 -5.05
CA LYS A 96 -12.79 -9.47 -4.52
C LYS A 96 -12.24 -10.05 -3.22
N GLU A 97 -10.93 -10.01 -3.06
CA GLU A 97 -10.25 -10.32 -1.81
C GLU A 97 -9.46 -9.12 -1.35
N TYR A 98 -9.49 -8.87 -0.03
CA TYR A 98 -8.79 -7.74 0.57
C TYR A 98 -7.69 -8.23 1.51
N TYR A 99 -6.53 -7.59 1.43
CA TYR A 99 -5.38 -7.84 2.28
C TYR A 99 -4.85 -6.53 2.85
N ARG A 100 -4.57 -6.49 4.15
CA ARG A 100 -3.77 -5.40 4.70
C ARG A 100 -2.33 -5.61 4.27
N VAL A 101 -1.64 -4.53 3.91
CA VAL A 101 -0.22 -4.61 3.53
C VAL A 101 0.63 -5.20 4.66
N CYS A 102 0.34 -4.86 5.91
CA CYS A 102 1.02 -5.38 7.09
C CYS A 102 0.91 -6.91 7.26
N ASP A 103 -0.15 -7.53 6.72
CA ASP A 103 -0.41 -8.97 6.89
C ASP A 103 0.25 -9.82 5.79
N LEU A 104 0.83 -9.19 4.76
CA LEU A 104 1.39 -9.89 3.60
C LEU A 104 2.84 -10.31 3.83
N ASN A 105 3.17 -11.53 3.40
CA ASN A 105 4.54 -12.03 3.43
C ASN A 105 5.39 -11.40 2.31
N LEU A 106 6.55 -10.86 2.67
CA LEU A 106 7.47 -10.15 1.77
C LEU A 106 8.49 -11.06 1.06
N VAL A 107 8.39 -12.39 1.18
CA VAL A 107 9.35 -13.34 0.58
C VAL A 107 9.59 -13.12 -0.91
N ALA A 108 8.55 -12.80 -1.69
CA ALA A 108 8.67 -12.62 -3.13
C ALA A 108 9.32 -11.30 -3.56
N ILE A 109 9.47 -10.34 -2.65
CA ILE A 109 10.03 -9.01 -2.95
C ILE A 109 11.38 -8.77 -2.29
N ARG A 110 11.93 -9.77 -1.58
CA ARG A 110 13.19 -9.67 -0.84
C ARG A 110 14.34 -9.11 -1.69
N ASP A 111 14.41 -9.50 -2.96
CA ASP A 111 15.46 -9.01 -3.87
C ASP A 111 15.32 -7.53 -4.24
N ARG A 112 14.10 -6.98 -4.19
CA ARG A 112 13.80 -5.57 -4.50
C ARG A 112 13.95 -4.64 -3.30
N MET A 113 14.04 -5.20 -2.10
CA MET A 113 14.26 -4.48 -0.85
C MET A 113 15.75 -4.22 -0.58
N ARG A 114 16.66 -4.64 -1.47
CA ARG A 114 18.09 -4.35 -1.34
C ARG A 114 18.32 -2.83 -1.41
N LYS A 115 19.12 -2.33 -0.45
CA LYS A 115 19.58 -0.94 -0.34
C LYS A 115 20.75 -0.68 -1.26
#